data_AF-A0A3C1ULW1-F1
#
_entry.id   AF-A0A3C1ULW1-F1
#
_cell.length_a   1.000
_cell.length_b   1.000
_cell.length_c   1.000
_cell.angle_alpha   90.00
_cell.angle_beta   90.00
_cell.angle_gamma   90.00
#
_symmetry.space_group_name_H-M   'P 1'
#
loop_
_entity.id
_entity.type
_entity.pdbx_description
1 polymer ?
#
loop_
_entity_poly.entity_id
_entity_poly.type
_entity_poly.pdbx_seq_one_letter_code
_entity_poly.pdbx_strand_id
1 'polypeptide(L)'
;MKVKSIVTSFLAAVALSTFSANADGPGAPLTYRHFKVEETDDRVLSMTPLPASPAPRWARDVSQESFDWTAQSGDKPFFARPIPFVLAPVDEGEPFGKHNHQPSITWLPNGDLLAIWYSTGREQGTELTVLASRLRPEADAWDASSEFFKAPNRNMHGSSIFHHGEATIYHFNGMAPYGGQGWAKLALLMRVSQDNGVTWTP
;
A
#
# COMPACT_ATOMS: atom_id res chain seq x y z
N MET A 1 -32.21 45.03 -37.43
CA MET A 1 -32.21 44.28 -36.16
C MET A 1 -31.11 43.24 -36.19
N LYS A 2 -30.00 43.44 -35.46
CA LYS A 2 -28.93 42.47 -35.28
C LYS A 2 -28.88 42.10 -33.80
N VAL A 3 -29.21 40.86 -33.47
CA VAL A 3 -29.10 40.32 -32.11
C VAL A 3 -27.65 39.92 -31.88
N LYS A 4 -26.97 40.56 -30.92
CA LYS A 4 -25.65 40.14 -30.45
C LYS A 4 -25.85 39.02 -29.42
N SER A 5 -25.35 37.83 -29.73
CA SER A 5 -25.20 36.75 -28.76
C SER A 5 -24.05 37.10 -27.81
N ILE A 6 -24.34 37.15 -26.51
CA ILE A 6 -23.34 37.26 -25.43
C ILE A 6 -23.06 35.83 -25.00
N VAL A 7 -21.89 35.31 -25.35
CA VAL A 7 -21.35 34.08 -24.76
C VAL A 7 -20.49 34.52 -23.59
N THR A 8 -21.01 34.33 -22.38
CA THR A 8 -20.28 34.55 -21.13
C THR A 8 -19.46 33.29 -20.84
N SER A 9 -18.15 33.32 -21.12
CA SER A 9 -17.23 32.25 -20.73
C SER A 9 -16.97 32.33 -19.23
N PHE A 10 -17.52 31.40 -18.45
CA PHE A 10 -17.09 31.17 -17.07
C PHE A 10 -15.77 30.40 -17.09
N LEU A 11 -14.65 31.10 -16.89
CA LEU A 11 -13.38 30.47 -16.56
C LEU A 11 -13.42 30.16 -15.05
N ALA A 12 -13.73 28.91 -14.69
CA ALA A 12 -13.53 28.43 -13.33
C ALA A 12 -12.02 28.27 -13.11
N ALA A 13 -11.39 29.28 -12.51
CA ALA A 13 -10.03 29.15 -12.00
C ALA A 13 -10.06 28.16 -10.82
N VAL A 14 -9.73 26.90 -11.11
CA VAL A 14 -9.36 25.95 -10.07
C VAL A 14 -8.02 26.44 -9.53
N ALA A 15 -8.06 27.13 -8.39
CA ALA A 15 -6.87 27.40 -7.61
C ALA A 15 -6.32 26.04 -7.17
N LEU A 16 -5.29 25.53 -7.89
CA LEU A 16 -4.40 24.53 -7.34
C LEU A 16 -3.74 25.19 -6.12
N SER A 17 -4.26 24.88 -4.94
CA SER A 17 -3.54 25.13 -3.70
C SER A 17 -2.25 24.30 -3.79
N THR A 18 -1.15 24.97 -4.14
CA THR A 18 0.17 24.46 -3.86
C THR A 18 0.23 24.26 -2.36
N PHE A 19 0.24 23.00 -1.90
CA PHE A 19 0.67 22.71 -0.54
C PHE A 19 2.13 23.14 -0.45
N SER A 20 2.35 24.36 0.02
CA SER A 20 3.65 24.79 0.50
C SER A 20 3.99 23.88 1.67
N ALA A 21 4.99 23.03 1.48
CA ALA A 21 5.58 22.24 2.54
C ALA A 21 6.09 23.21 3.61
N ASN A 22 5.32 23.37 4.68
CA ASN A 22 5.84 23.88 5.93
C ASN A 22 6.99 22.97 6.37
N ALA A 23 7.97 23.55 7.05
CA ALA A 23 9.26 22.95 7.40
C ALA A 23 9.22 21.82 8.45
N ASP A 24 8.20 20.96 8.40
CA ASP A 24 8.05 19.68 9.13
C ASP A 24 7.60 18.60 8.13
N GLY A 25 8.43 18.37 7.10
CA GLY A 25 8.12 17.38 6.06
C GLY A 25 8.14 15.94 6.61
N PRO A 26 7.40 15.00 5.98
CA PRO A 26 7.56 13.58 6.29
C PRO A 26 9.03 13.22 6.07
N GLY A 27 9.64 12.51 7.03
CA GLY A 27 11.02 12.06 6.92
C GLY A 27 11.29 11.31 5.60
N ALA A 28 12.56 11.17 5.24
CA ALA A 28 12.93 10.49 3.99
C ALA A 28 12.26 9.10 3.90
N PRO A 29 11.67 8.73 2.73
CA PRO A 29 11.10 7.41 2.54
C PRO A 29 12.10 6.30 2.88
N LEU A 30 11.61 5.23 3.47
CA LEU A 30 12.43 4.07 3.82
C LEU A 30 11.66 2.77 3.69
N THR A 31 12.38 1.66 3.61
CA THR A 31 11.78 0.33 3.65
C THR A 31 11.49 -0.05 5.10
N TYR A 32 10.21 -0.14 5.45
CA TYR A 32 9.77 -0.58 6.78
C TYR A 32 8.47 -1.39 6.71
N ARG A 33 8.34 -2.30 7.69
CA ARG A 33 7.11 -3.05 7.99
C ARG A 33 6.59 -2.81 9.40
N HIS A 34 7.43 -2.26 10.28
CA HIS A 34 7.10 -1.95 11.67
C HIS A 34 7.29 -0.47 11.96
N PHE A 35 6.55 0.02 12.94
CA PHE A 35 6.66 1.40 13.43
C PHE A 35 6.30 1.45 14.92
N LYS A 36 6.91 2.39 15.63
CA LYS A 36 6.53 2.76 17.00
C LYS A 36 5.36 3.73 16.93
N VAL A 37 4.41 3.58 17.85
CA VAL A 37 3.25 4.46 17.96
C VAL A 37 3.25 5.06 19.35
N GLU A 38 3.26 6.38 19.43
CA GLU A 38 2.94 7.10 20.65
C GLU A 38 1.47 7.51 20.59
N GLU A 39 0.72 7.20 21.64
CA GLU A 39 -0.70 7.53 21.71
C GLU A 39 -1.10 7.96 23.13
N THR A 40 -2.13 8.80 23.21
CA THR A 40 -2.76 9.23 24.46
C THR A 40 -4.25 9.39 24.22
N ASP A 41 -5.08 8.96 25.17
CA ASP A 41 -6.55 9.05 25.07
C ASP A 41 -7.11 8.57 23.71
N ASP A 42 -6.68 7.37 23.26
CA ASP A 42 -7.03 6.77 21.96
C ASP A 42 -6.63 7.59 20.70
N ARG A 43 -5.78 8.61 20.87
CA ARG A 43 -5.27 9.44 19.76
C ARG A 43 -3.80 9.16 19.49
N VAL A 44 -3.48 8.89 18.22
CA VAL A 44 -2.09 8.80 17.74
C VAL A 44 -1.43 10.19 17.82
N LEU A 45 -0.32 10.27 18.54
CA LEU A 45 0.52 11.46 18.68
C LEU A 45 1.65 11.45 17.66
N SER A 46 2.33 10.31 17.53
CA SER A 46 3.42 10.13 16.59
C SER A 46 3.51 8.69 16.11
N MET A 47 4.06 8.53 14.90
CA MET A 47 4.40 7.24 14.33
C MET A 47 5.82 7.31 13.80
N THR A 48 6.68 6.43 14.29
CA THR A 48 8.09 6.40 13.91
C THR A 48 8.40 5.07 13.23
N PRO A 49 8.58 5.04 11.89
CA PRO A 49 8.93 3.82 11.18
C PRO A 49 10.26 3.25 11.65
N LEU A 50 10.36 1.93 11.68
CA LEU A 50 11.57 1.19 12.01
C LEU A 50 12.14 0.60 10.71
N PRO A 51 13.35 1.02 10.28
CA PRO A 51 13.98 0.47 9.09
C PRO A 51 14.06 -1.05 9.14
N ALA A 52 13.66 -1.71 8.06
CA ALA A 52 13.74 -3.16 7.94
C ALA A 52 15.13 -3.60 7.47
N SER A 53 15.76 -4.50 8.23
CA SER A 53 17.03 -5.13 7.87
C SER A 53 17.00 -6.62 8.27
N PRO A 54 17.15 -7.57 7.32
CA PRO A 54 17.24 -7.32 5.87
C PRO A 54 15.95 -6.72 5.32
N ALA A 55 16.00 -6.18 4.09
CA ALA A 55 14.79 -5.74 3.40
C ALA A 55 13.80 -6.92 3.31
N PRO A 56 12.49 -6.72 3.51
CA PRO A 56 11.49 -7.76 3.34
C PRO A 56 11.40 -8.17 1.87
N ARG A 57 10.91 -9.39 1.60
CA ARG A 57 10.91 -9.97 0.24
C ARG A 57 10.19 -9.12 -0.79
N TRP A 58 9.08 -8.49 -0.42
CA TRP A 58 8.36 -7.53 -1.27
C TRP A 58 9.18 -6.26 -1.61
N ALA A 59 10.35 -6.02 -1.01
CA ALA A 59 11.21 -4.88 -1.33
C ALA A 59 12.52 -5.29 -2.03
N ARG A 60 12.76 -6.60 -2.23
CA ARG A 60 14.01 -7.10 -2.83
C ARG A 60 13.91 -7.16 -4.35
N ASP A 61 15.03 -6.86 -4.99
CA ASP A 61 15.26 -7.07 -6.43
C ASP A 61 14.15 -6.45 -7.30
N VAL A 62 13.69 -5.25 -6.92
CA VAL A 62 12.62 -4.52 -7.63
C VAL A 62 13.24 -3.61 -8.67
N SER A 63 12.98 -3.88 -9.95
CA SER A 63 13.35 -2.98 -11.04
C SER A 63 12.63 -1.64 -10.89
N GLN A 64 13.35 -0.55 -11.14
CA GLN A 64 12.78 0.81 -11.19
C GLN A 64 12.53 1.27 -12.63
N GLU A 65 12.87 0.44 -13.62
CA GLU A 65 12.63 0.72 -15.02
C GLU A 65 11.14 0.53 -15.34
N SER A 66 10.59 1.41 -16.18
CA SER A 66 9.22 1.28 -16.64
C SER A 66 9.06 0.06 -17.54
N PHE A 67 7.97 -0.68 -17.35
CA PHE A 67 7.66 -1.83 -18.20
C PHE A 67 7.11 -1.40 -19.56
N ASP A 68 7.58 -2.03 -20.62
CA ASP A 68 7.08 -1.81 -21.97
C ASP A 68 5.84 -2.67 -22.22
N TRP A 69 4.67 -2.02 -22.21
CA TRP A 69 3.38 -2.67 -22.45
C TRP A 69 3.02 -2.82 -23.93
N THR A 70 3.87 -2.39 -24.86
CA THR A 70 3.54 -2.40 -26.30
C THR A 70 3.29 -3.82 -26.82
N ALA A 71 4.03 -4.81 -26.35
CA ALA A 71 3.87 -6.22 -26.75
C ALA A 71 2.55 -6.85 -26.25
N GLN A 72 1.98 -6.33 -25.17
CA GLN A 72 0.72 -6.81 -24.56
C GLN A 72 -0.48 -5.96 -25.00
N SER A 73 -0.24 -4.90 -25.79
CA SER A 73 -1.30 -4.09 -26.37
C SER A 73 -2.03 -4.88 -27.47
N GLY A 74 -3.29 -5.24 -27.20
CA GLY A 74 -4.14 -5.92 -28.16
C GLY A 74 -5.61 -5.64 -27.89
N ASP A 75 -6.42 -5.64 -28.94
CA ASP A 75 -7.86 -5.30 -28.84
C ASP A 75 -8.70 -6.44 -28.23
N LYS A 76 -8.06 -7.55 -27.85
CA LYS A 76 -8.73 -8.72 -27.28
C LYS A 76 -8.49 -8.78 -25.78
N PRO A 77 -9.55 -8.91 -24.95
CA PRO A 77 -9.37 -9.08 -23.52
C PRO A 77 -8.64 -10.39 -23.24
N PHE A 78 -7.72 -10.35 -22.27
CA PHE A 78 -6.98 -11.50 -21.79
C PHE A 78 -7.67 -12.12 -20.57
N PHE A 79 -7.81 -13.44 -20.56
CA PHE A 79 -8.31 -14.22 -19.42
C PHE A 79 -7.37 -15.39 -19.16
N ALA A 80 -6.92 -15.51 -17.92
CA ALA A 80 -6.09 -16.62 -17.46
C ALA A 80 -6.71 -17.30 -16.24
N ARG A 81 -6.17 -18.47 -15.90
CA ARG A 81 -6.47 -19.12 -14.62
C ARG A 81 -5.93 -18.23 -13.48
N PRO A 82 -6.59 -18.20 -12.32
CA PRO A 82 -6.07 -17.48 -11.16
C PRO A 82 -4.68 -18.00 -10.77
N ILE A 83 -3.75 -17.08 -10.48
CA ILE A 83 -2.44 -17.40 -9.92
C ILE A 83 -2.51 -17.10 -8.41
N PRO A 84 -2.38 -18.11 -7.52
CA PRO A 84 -2.49 -17.90 -6.07
C PRO A 84 -1.36 -17.01 -5.52
N PHE A 85 -1.73 -15.95 -4.78
CA PHE A 85 -0.76 -15.04 -4.15
C PHE A 85 -0.59 -15.25 -2.64
N VAL A 86 -1.51 -15.98 -1.99
CA VAL A 86 -1.41 -16.32 -0.56
C VAL A 86 -0.45 -17.50 -0.39
N LEU A 87 0.84 -17.21 -0.50
CA LEU A 87 1.92 -18.19 -0.37
C LEU A 87 2.60 -18.04 0.98
N ALA A 88 2.90 -19.17 1.64
CA ALA A 88 3.63 -19.16 2.90
C ALA A 88 5.00 -18.47 2.72
N PRO A 89 5.46 -17.72 3.73
CA PRO A 89 6.79 -17.14 3.68
C PRO A 89 7.86 -18.23 3.69
N VAL A 90 8.99 -17.94 3.06
CA VAL A 90 10.17 -18.81 3.05
C VAL A 90 11.33 -18.25 3.89
N ASP A 91 11.25 -16.97 4.25
CA ASP A 91 12.24 -16.32 5.11
C ASP A 91 11.92 -16.60 6.59
N GLU A 92 12.95 -16.81 7.39
CA GLU A 92 12.80 -17.10 8.82
C GLU A 92 12.16 -15.92 9.58
N GLY A 93 11.27 -16.25 10.52
CA GLY A 93 10.64 -15.26 11.41
C GLY A 93 9.47 -14.49 10.78
N GLU A 94 9.10 -14.78 9.53
CA GLU A 94 7.92 -14.19 8.91
C GLU A 94 6.61 -14.78 9.50
N PRO A 95 5.61 -13.94 9.79
CA PRO A 95 4.33 -14.40 10.29
C PRO A 95 3.48 -15.02 9.17
N PHE A 96 2.81 -16.12 9.48
CA PHE A 96 1.81 -16.71 8.58
C PHE A 96 0.71 -17.39 9.38
N GLY A 97 -0.41 -16.69 9.52
CA GLY A 97 -1.59 -17.17 10.20
C GLY A 97 -2.38 -18.16 9.35
N LYS A 98 -3.20 -18.97 10.04
CA LYS A 98 -4.13 -19.92 9.40
C LYS A 98 -5.30 -19.23 8.70
N HIS A 99 -5.54 -17.96 8.99
CA HIS A 99 -6.62 -17.16 8.41
C HIS A 99 -6.04 -16.00 7.60
N ASN A 100 -6.39 -15.94 6.32
CA ASN A 100 -5.91 -14.93 5.39
C ASN A 100 -7.12 -14.34 4.66
N HIS A 101 -7.30 -13.02 4.70
CA HIS A 101 -8.52 -12.39 4.19
C HIS A 101 -8.28 -10.92 3.80
N GLN A 102 -9.31 -10.32 3.17
CA GLN A 102 -9.36 -8.91 2.76
C GLN A 102 -8.16 -8.49 1.87
N PRO A 103 -8.00 -9.12 0.68
CA PRO A 103 -6.93 -8.77 -0.22
C PRO A 103 -7.17 -7.43 -0.91
N SER A 104 -6.08 -6.76 -1.25
CA SER A 104 -6.04 -5.62 -2.16
C SER A 104 -4.82 -5.78 -3.09
N ILE A 105 -4.98 -5.41 -4.36
CA ILE A 105 -3.97 -5.63 -5.40
C ILE A 105 -3.90 -4.41 -6.30
N THR A 106 -2.70 -4.06 -6.75
CA THR A 106 -2.49 -2.99 -7.73
C THR A 106 -1.34 -3.32 -8.67
N TRP A 107 -1.35 -2.74 -9.87
CA TRP A 107 -0.23 -2.81 -10.82
C TRP A 107 0.77 -1.69 -10.53
N LEU A 108 2.04 -1.89 -10.91
CA LEU A 108 3.12 -0.93 -10.68
C LEU A 108 3.75 -0.47 -12.01
N PRO A 109 4.42 0.70 -12.04
CA PRO A 109 5.10 1.21 -13.24
C PRO A 109 6.12 0.25 -13.88
N ASN A 110 6.79 -0.57 -13.07
CA ASN A 110 7.73 -1.58 -13.53
C ASN A 110 7.08 -2.90 -13.99
N GLY A 111 5.74 -2.95 -14.08
CA GLY A 111 4.99 -4.12 -14.53
C GLY A 111 4.72 -5.16 -13.45
N ASP A 112 5.26 -5.01 -12.24
CA ASP A 112 4.90 -5.86 -11.10
C ASP A 112 3.40 -5.71 -10.77
N LEU A 113 2.80 -6.78 -10.26
CA LEU A 113 1.61 -6.66 -9.40
C LEU A 113 2.03 -6.77 -7.94
N LEU A 114 1.47 -5.92 -7.08
CA LEU A 114 1.67 -5.97 -5.64
C LEU A 114 0.33 -6.26 -4.96
N ALA A 115 0.27 -7.40 -4.26
CA ALA A 115 -0.89 -7.82 -3.49
C ALA A 115 -0.59 -7.71 -1.99
N ILE A 116 -1.57 -7.24 -1.22
CA ILE A 116 -1.54 -7.19 0.24
C ILE A 116 -2.80 -7.84 0.81
N TRP A 117 -2.69 -8.45 1.98
CA TRP A 117 -3.82 -9.04 2.72
C TRP A 117 -3.43 -9.14 4.20
N TYR A 118 -4.39 -9.29 5.11
CA TYR A 118 -4.03 -9.62 6.48
C TYR A 118 -3.91 -11.13 6.70
N SER A 119 -3.01 -11.51 7.58
CA SER A 119 -2.81 -12.88 8.05
C SER A 119 -2.89 -12.92 9.58
N THR A 120 -3.64 -13.88 10.12
CA THR A 120 -3.93 -13.92 11.56
C THR A 120 -4.32 -15.31 12.07
N GLY A 121 -4.30 -15.48 13.40
CA GLY A 121 -4.92 -16.60 14.09
C GLY A 121 -6.43 -16.40 14.26
N ARG A 122 -6.84 -15.17 14.62
CA ARG A 122 -8.25 -14.72 14.71
C ARG A 122 -8.37 -13.28 14.20
N GLU A 123 -9.45 -12.96 13.50
CA GLU A 123 -9.62 -11.61 12.90
C GLU A 123 -9.61 -10.46 13.92
N GLN A 124 -10.02 -10.72 15.17
CA GLN A 124 -10.05 -9.71 16.23
C GLN A 124 -8.70 -9.53 16.93
N GLY A 125 -7.76 -10.47 16.75
CA GLY A 125 -6.55 -10.55 17.54
C GLY A 125 -5.54 -9.44 17.23
N THR A 126 -4.75 -9.04 18.22
CA THR A 126 -3.70 -8.03 18.05
C THR A 126 -2.44 -8.60 17.40
N GLU A 127 -2.38 -9.92 17.17
CA GLU A 127 -1.33 -10.58 16.39
C GLU A 127 -1.49 -10.35 14.88
N LEU A 128 -2.70 -9.98 14.42
CA LEU A 128 -3.01 -9.77 13.01
C LEU A 128 -1.98 -8.84 12.38
N THR A 129 -1.43 -9.24 11.25
CA THR A 129 -0.47 -8.46 10.48
C THR A 129 -0.85 -8.41 9.00
N VAL A 130 -0.38 -7.39 8.28
CA VAL A 130 -0.55 -7.29 6.84
C VAL A 130 0.67 -7.92 6.17
N LEU A 131 0.44 -8.88 5.28
CA LEU A 131 1.46 -9.48 4.41
C LEU A 131 1.38 -8.88 3.02
N ALA A 132 2.47 -9.01 2.26
CA ALA A 132 2.50 -8.70 0.84
C ALA A 132 3.21 -9.79 0.03
N SER A 133 2.87 -9.85 -1.25
CA SER A 133 3.56 -10.64 -2.27
C SER A 133 3.55 -9.90 -3.60
N ARG A 134 4.52 -10.21 -4.47
CA ARG A 134 4.67 -9.64 -5.80
C ARG A 134 4.56 -10.69 -6.89
N LEU A 135 3.89 -10.34 -7.98
CA LEU A 135 4.01 -11.06 -9.24
C LEU A 135 4.91 -10.22 -10.14
N ARG A 136 6.05 -10.79 -10.53
CA ARG A 136 7.01 -10.11 -11.41
C ARG A 136 6.51 -10.17 -12.86
N PRO A 137 6.87 -9.20 -13.71
CA PRO A 137 6.57 -9.28 -15.13
C PRO A 137 7.01 -10.63 -15.70
N GLU A 138 6.14 -11.23 -16.50
CA GLU A 138 6.38 -12.50 -17.20
C GLU A 138 6.55 -13.73 -16.29
N ALA A 139 6.46 -13.58 -14.96
CA ALA A 139 6.49 -14.70 -14.03
C ALA A 139 5.17 -15.49 -14.02
N ASP A 140 5.26 -16.78 -13.77
CA ASP A 140 4.12 -17.70 -13.68
C ASP A 140 3.62 -17.91 -12.23
N ALA A 141 4.35 -17.40 -11.25
CA ALA A 141 4.05 -17.51 -9.84
C ALA A 141 4.38 -16.23 -9.06
N TRP A 142 3.62 -16.00 -7.99
CA TRP A 142 3.88 -14.94 -7.03
C TRP A 142 5.10 -15.29 -6.17
N ASP A 143 5.81 -14.28 -5.69
CA ASP A 143 6.81 -14.42 -4.65
C ASP A 143 6.18 -15.00 -3.37
N ALA A 144 6.96 -15.76 -2.58
CA ALA A 144 6.57 -16.08 -1.21
C ALA A 144 6.25 -14.79 -0.43
N SER A 145 5.30 -14.84 0.50
CA SER A 145 4.91 -13.64 1.24
C SER A 145 6.00 -13.18 2.21
N SER A 146 5.93 -11.91 2.59
CA SER A 146 6.61 -11.38 3.78
C SER A 146 5.77 -10.27 4.41
N GLU A 147 5.96 -10.01 5.69
CA GLU A 147 5.24 -8.99 6.43
C GLU A 147 5.47 -7.59 5.83
N PHE A 148 4.37 -6.87 5.65
CA PHE A 148 4.29 -5.60 4.93
C PHE A 148 3.99 -4.42 5.85
N PHE A 149 3.11 -4.61 6.83
CA PHE A 149 2.68 -3.52 7.70
C PHE A 149 2.12 -4.05 9.03
N LYS A 150 2.76 -3.63 10.13
CA LYS A 150 2.40 -4.03 11.48
C LYS A 150 2.68 -2.94 12.52
N ALA A 151 1.63 -2.56 13.23
CA ALA A 151 1.73 -1.87 14.51
C ALA A 151 1.70 -2.92 15.64
N PRO A 152 2.73 -3.00 16.50
CA PRO A 152 2.76 -3.96 17.59
C PRO A 152 1.56 -3.81 18.54
N ASN A 153 1.02 -4.96 18.96
CA ASN A 153 -0.12 -5.08 19.88
C ASN A 153 -1.37 -4.28 19.48
N ARG A 154 -1.66 -4.20 18.18
CA ARG A 154 -2.87 -3.54 17.65
C ARG A 154 -3.48 -4.41 16.56
N ASN A 155 -4.81 -4.48 16.54
CA ASN A 155 -5.55 -5.05 15.42
C ASN A 155 -5.53 -4.09 14.22
N MET A 156 -5.50 -4.63 13.00
CA MET A 156 -5.32 -3.85 11.77
C MET A 156 -6.25 -4.36 10.68
N HIS A 157 -7.06 -3.51 10.07
CA HIS A 157 -8.08 -3.90 9.08
C HIS A 157 -8.25 -2.80 8.03
N GLY A 158 -9.03 -3.06 6.99
CA GLY A 158 -9.35 -2.05 5.96
C GLY A 158 -8.14 -1.65 5.11
N SER A 159 -7.19 -2.56 4.93
CA SER A 159 -6.02 -2.41 4.07
C SER A 159 -6.43 -2.22 2.61
N SER A 160 -5.89 -1.21 1.95
CA SER A 160 -6.08 -0.96 0.52
C SER A 160 -4.76 -0.46 -0.08
N ILE A 161 -4.41 -0.96 -1.25
CA ILE A 161 -3.28 -0.48 -2.04
C ILE A 161 -3.77 -0.06 -3.42
N PHE A 162 -3.28 1.09 -3.89
CA PHE A 162 -3.77 1.67 -5.13
C PHE A 162 -2.70 2.48 -5.85
N HIS A 163 -2.60 2.22 -7.15
CA HIS A 163 -1.83 2.98 -8.12
C HIS A 163 -2.80 3.57 -9.14
N HIS A 164 -2.78 4.90 -9.30
CA HIS A 164 -3.72 5.60 -10.20
C HIS A 164 -3.16 5.87 -11.61
N GLY A 165 -2.00 5.30 -11.95
CA GLY A 165 -1.36 5.47 -13.25
C GLY A 165 -0.28 6.56 -13.33
N GLU A 166 -0.14 7.43 -12.32
CA GLU A 166 1.06 8.28 -12.17
C GLU A 166 2.14 7.58 -11.35
N ALA A 167 3.26 8.21 -11.00
CA ALA A 167 4.35 7.52 -10.30
C ALA A 167 4.02 7.05 -8.86
N THR A 168 2.94 7.55 -8.24
CA THR A 168 2.69 7.38 -6.80
C THR A 168 1.78 6.20 -6.49
N ILE A 169 2.20 5.36 -5.56
CA ILE A 169 1.44 4.25 -4.99
C ILE A 169 0.95 4.66 -3.61
N TYR A 170 -0.32 4.44 -3.32
CA TYR A 170 -0.94 4.74 -2.04
C TYR A 170 -1.24 3.45 -1.29
N HIS A 171 -0.94 3.43 0.00
CA HIS A 171 -1.35 2.38 0.92
C HIS A 171 -2.14 3.00 2.07
N PHE A 172 -3.35 2.49 2.28
CA PHE A 172 -4.23 2.85 3.39
C PHE A 172 -4.41 1.65 4.32
N ASN A 173 -4.48 1.89 5.62
CA ASN A 173 -4.77 0.81 6.57
C ASN A 173 -5.38 1.37 7.87
N GLY A 174 -6.40 0.70 8.39
CA GLY A 174 -6.98 0.99 9.70
C GLY A 174 -6.18 0.35 10.84
N MET A 175 -5.96 1.08 11.93
CA MET A 175 -5.20 0.64 13.10
C MET A 175 -5.98 0.90 14.39
N ALA A 176 -6.14 -0.13 15.22
CA ALA A 176 -6.76 -0.03 16.53
C ALA A 176 -5.86 0.72 17.54
N PRO A 177 -6.41 1.28 18.64
CA PRO A 177 -5.61 1.74 19.78
C PRO A 177 -4.81 0.58 20.39
N TYR A 178 -3.81 0.88 21.22
CA TYR A 178 -2.96 -0.12 21.87
C TYR A 178 -3.80 -1.15 22.65
N GLY A 179 -3.56 -2.43 22.36
CA GLY A 179 -4.34 -3.54 22.92
C GLY A 179 -5.77 -3.67 22.38
N GLY A 180 -6.20 -2.76 21.51
CA GLY A 180 -7.49 -2.77 20.86
C GLY A 180 -7.67 -4.00 19.97
N GLN A 181 -8.75 -4.73 20.19
CA GLN A 181 -9.13 -5.92 19.42
C GLN A 181 -10.30 -5.60 18.49
N GLY A 182 -10.31 -6.26 17.33
CA GLY A 182 -11.31 -6.06 16.30
C GLY A 182 -11.27 -4.69 15.63
N TRP A 183 -12.26 -4.45 14.78
CA TRP A 183 -12.28 -3.36 13.79
C TRP A 183 -13.28 -2.24 14.13
N ALA A 184 -13.78 -2.18 15.36
CA ALA A 184 -14.80 -1.19 15.76
C ALA A 184 -14.24 0.23 15.90
N LYS A 185 -12.95 0.36 16.24
CA LYS A 185 -12.27 1.64 16.46
C LYS A 185 -10.92 1.62 15.76
N LEU A 186 -10.85 2.17 14.55
CA LEU A 186 -9.63 2.20 13.76
C LEU A 186 -9.30 3.64 13.36
N ALA A 187 -8.07 4.07 13.63
CA ALA A 187 -7.49 5.24 12.99
C ALA A 187 -7.08 4.87 11.56
N LEU A 188 -7.45 5.69 10.58
CA LEU A 188 -7.03 5.50 9.19
C LEU A 188 -5.61 6.05 8.99
N LEU A 189 -4.72 5.20 8.52
CA LEU A 189 -3.33 5.52 8.20
C LEU A 189 -3.15 5.56 6.68
N MET A 190 -2.19 6.37 6.22
CA MET A 190 -1.81 6.44 4.81
C MET A 190 -0.30 6.60 4.68
N ARG A 191 0.30 5.87 3.74
CA ARG A 191 1.70 6.06 3.30
C ARG A 191 1.78 5.96 1.79
N VAL A 192 2.76 6.63 1.19
CA VAL A 192 2.99 6.58 -0.26
C VAL A 192 4.36 6.03 -0.62
N SER A 193 4.47 5.46 -1.82
CA SER A 193 5.72 5.02 -2.42
C SER A 193 5.84 5.61 -3.83
N GLN A 194 7.08 5.93 -4.23
CA GLN A 194 7.43 6.48 -5.55
C GLN A 194 8.49 5.64 -6.28
N ASP A 195 8.82 4.47 -5.73
CA ASP A 195 9.89 3.59 -6.18
C ASP A 195 9.42 2.14 -6.32
N ASN A 196 8.25 1.98 -6.96
CA ASN A 196 7.61 0.69 -7.18
C ASN A 196 7.37 -0.08 -5.86
N GLY A 197 7.06 0.60 -4.76
CA GLY A 197 6.69 -0.02 -3.49
C GLY A 197 7.86 -0.50 -2.64
N VAL A 198 9.09 -0.01 -2.88
CA VAL A 198 10.30 -0.41 -2.14
C VAL A 198 10.44 0.39 -0.85
N THR A 199 10.31 1.71 -0.93
CA THR A 199 10.30 2.62 0.20
C THR A 199 8.95 3.30 0.35
N TRP A 200 8.65 3.69 1.58
CA TRP A 200 7.39 4.34 1.92
C TRP A 200 7.65 5.55 2.81
N THR A 201 6.80 6.56 2.69
CA THR A 201 6.80 7.69 3.62
C THR A 201 6.57 7.20 5.06
N PRO A 202 7.19 7.85 6.06
CA PRO A 202 6.90 7.63 7.47
C PRO A 202 5.42 7.76 7.82
#